data_AF-A0A440UW32-F1
#
_entry.id   AF-A0A440UW32-F1
#
_cell.length_a   1.000
_cell.length_b   1.000
_cell.length_c   1.000
_cell.angle_alpha   90.00
_cell.angle_beta   90.00
_cell.angle_gamma   90.00
#
_symmetry.space_group_name_H-M   'P 1'
#
loop_
_entity.id
_entity.type
_entity.pdbx_description
1 polymer ?
#
loop_
_entity_poly.entity_id
_entity_poly.type
_entity_poly.pdbx_seq_one_letter_code
_entity_poly.pdbx_strand_id
1 'polypeptide(L)'
;MAKGNINIGDEVAITAKVRRRVTEDRVSVSIPSYGQPHSIVDRISKVKQGQEIELRGDVTRVDEDKVTINLGVPVTVNADTVRVVTPYKPPTRKTPLVDKPT
;
A
#
# COMPACT_ATOMS: atom_id res chain seq x y z
N MET A 1 15.37 9.58 3.55
CA MET A 1 15.31 9.15 4.96
C MET A 1 13.94 8.53 5.21
N ALA A 2 13.86 7.18 5.20
CA ALA A 2 12.77 6.36 5.77
C ALA A 2 13.14 4.84 5.71
N LYS A 3 14.44 4.50 5.75
CA LYS A 3 14.95 3.14 5.46
C LYS A 3 14.79 2.11 6.60
N GLY A 4 13.87 2.30 7.56
CA GLY A 4 13.91 1.49 8.79
C GLY A 4 12.60 1.04 9.44
N ASN A 5 11.44 1.57 9.06
CA ASN A 5 10.24 1.43 9.90
C ASN A 5 8.98 0.97 9.13
N ILE A 6 9.12 0.24 8.01
CA ILE A 6 7.96 -0.36 7.34
C ILE A 6 7.85 -1.80 7.81
N ASN A 7 6.77 -2.11 8.53
CA ASN A 7 6.45 -3.46 9.00
C ASN A 7 5.33 -4.07 8.16
N ILE A 8 5.26 -5.41 8.20
CA ILE A 8 4.11 -6.14 7.66
C ILE A 8 2.86 -5.75 8.46
N GLY A 9 1.78 -5.42 7.76
CA GLY A 9 0.53 -4.92 8.34
C GLY A 9 0.46 -3.40 8.47
N ASP A 10 1.52 -2.66 8.17
CA ASP A 10 1.45 -1.20 8.08
C ASP A 10 0.56 -0.79 6.90
N GLU A 11 -0.27 0.22 7.11
CA GLU A 11 -0.97 0.88 6.01
C GLU A 11 -0.04 1.92 5.40
N VAL A 12 0.22 1.77 4.10
CA VAL A 12 1.12 2.62 3.36
C VAL A 12 0.42 3.27 2.19
N ALA A 13 0.86 4.49 1.86
CA ALA A 13 0.44 5.24 0.69
C ALA A 13 1.57 5.31 -0.34
N ILE A 14 1.19 5.17 -1.61
CA ILE A 14 2.06 5.38 -2.76
C ILE A 14 1.47 6.51 -3.60
N THR A 15 2.29 7.46 -4.02
CA THR A 15 1.89 8.47 -4.99
C THR A 15 2.08 7.91 -6.40
N ALA A 16 0.99 7.68 -7.12
CA ALA A 16 1.00 7.22 -8.50
C ALA A 16 0.41 8.27 -9.44
N LYS A 17 0.88 8.31 -10.69
CA LYS A 17 0.39 9.25 -11.71
C LYS A 17 -0.67 8.60 -12.58
N VAL A 18 -1.83 9.23 -12.70
CA VAL A 18 -2.89 8.76 -13.59
C VAL A 18 -2.47 8.96 -15.03
N ARG A 19 -2.35 7.87 -15.79
CA ARG A 19 -1.99 7.94 -17.21
C ARG A 19 -3.22 8.10 -18.09
N ARG A 20 -4.21 7.23 -17.91
CA ARG A 20 -5.47 7.26 -18.69
C ARG A 20 -6.58 6.51 -17.96
N ARG A 21 -7.82 6.89 -18.22
CA ARG A 21 -8.98 6.09 -17.83
C ARG A 21 -9.18 4.98 -18.86
N VAL A 22 -9.31 3.73 -18.40
CA VAL A 22 -9.49 2.56 -19.27
C VAL A 22 -10.96 2.21 -19.37
N THR A 23 -11.66 2.20 -18.24
CA THR A 23 -13.12 1.99 -18.14
C THR A 23 -13.74 3.00 -17.18
N GLU A 24 -15.07 3.02 -17.07
CA GLU A 24 -15.76 3.89 -16.11
C GLU A 24 -15.34 3.61 -14.65
N ASP A 25 -14.87 2.42 -14.33
CA ASP A 25 -14.50 2.00 -12.98
C ASP A 25 -13.00 1.74 -12.78
N ARG A 26 -12.20 1.74 -13.87
CA ARG A 26 -10.75 1.45 -13.81
C ARG A 26 -9.89 2.52 -14.45
N VAL A 27 -8.81 2.84 -13.74
CA VAL A 27 -7.85 3.85 -14.10
C VAL A 27 -6.48 3.21 -14.24
N SER A 28 -5.79 3.50 -15.34
CA SER A 28 -4.41 3.09 -15.53
C SER A 28 -3.49 4.13 -14.91
N VAL A 29 -2.70 3.68 -13.95
CA VAL A 29 -1.75 4.49 -13.20
C VAL A 29 -0.33 4.04 -13.46
N SER A 30 0.58 5.00 -13.43
CA SER A 30 2.01 4.80 -13.43
C SER A 30 2.49 4.86 -11.99
N ILE A 31 2.94 3.71 -11.47
CA ILE A 31 3.53 3.63 -10.15
C ILE A 31 5.04 3.84 -10.30
N PRO A 32 5.66 4.76 -9.54
CA PRO A 32 7.11 4.90 -9.53
C PRO A 32 7.77 3.55 -9.19
N SER A 33 8.84 3.18 -9.89
CA SER A 33 9.51 1.87 -9.79
C SER A 33 8.80 0.66 -10.41
N TYR A 34 7.54 0.78 -10.84
CA TYR A 34 6.84 -0.30 -11.55
C TYR A 34 6.90 -0.03 -13.05
N GLY A 35 7.62 -0.87 -13.81
CA GLY A 35 7.88 -0.65 -15.23
C GLY A 35 6.66 -0.78 -16.15
N GLN A 36 5.51 -1.19 -15.61
CA GLN A 36 4.28 -1.42 -16.36
C GLN A 36 3.13 -0.57 -15.79
N PRO A 37 2.21 -0.06 -16.61
CA PRO A 37 1.03 0.63 -16.10
C PRO A 37 0.13 -0.35 -15.33
N HIS A 38 -0.26 -0.01 -14.10
CA HIS A 38 -1.15 -0.82 -13.29
C HIS A 38 -2.59 -0.31 -13.39
N SER A 39 -3.57 -1.21 -13.44
CA SER A 39 -4.99 -0.85 -13.55
C SER A 39 -5.68 -1.03 -12.20
N ILE A 40 -6.09 0.09 -11.60
CA ILE A 40 -6.70 0.10 -10.28
C ILE A 40 -8.18 0.42 -10.41
N VAL A 41 -8.97 -0.20 -9.54
CA VAL A 41 -10.40 0.08 -9.44
C VAL A 41 -10.54 1.37 -8.63
N ASP A 42 -10.84 2.47 -9.32
CA ASP A 42 -11.16 3.74 -8.69
C ASP A 42 -12.64 4.02 -8.91
N ARG A 43 -13.46 3.61 -7.94
CA ARG A 43 -14.92 3.78 -7.97
C ARG A 43 -15.37 5.19 -7.56
N ILE A 44 -14.47 6.00 -6.99
CA ILE A 44 -14.85 7.21 -6.24
C ILE A 44 -14.45 8.48 -6.99
N SER A 45 -13.30 8.48 -7.67
CA SER A 45 -12.72 9.73 -8.16
C SER A 45 -12.99 9.96 -9.66
N LYS A 46 -13.50 11.15 -10.01
CA LYS A 46 -13.38 11.70 -11.38
C LYS A 46 -11.94 12.19 -11.60
N VAL A 47 -10.99 11.26 -11.61
CA VAL A 47 -9.57 11.57 -11.83
C VAL A 47 -9.31 12.02 -13.26
N LYS A 48 -8.54 13.09 -13.40
CA LYS A 48 -8.06 13.58 -14.69
C LYS A 48 -6.74 12.93 -15.06
N GLN A 49 -6.49 12.80 -16.36
CA GLN A 49 -5.16 12.40 -16.84
C GLN A 49 -4.09 13.36 -16.34
N GLY A 50 -2.97 12.81 -15.86
CA GLY A 50 -1.85 13.56 -15.29
C GLY A 50 -1.99 13.90 -13.80
N GLN A 51 -3.15 13.63 -13.19
CA GLN A 51 -3.34 13.84 -11.76
C GLN A 51 -2.53 12.83 -10.94
N GLU A 52 -1.92 13.30 -9.86
CA GLU A 52 -1.32 12.44 -8.85
C GLU A 52 -2.40 11.93 -7.90
N ILE A 53 -2.37 10.63 -7.63
CA ILE A 53 -3.27 9.99 -6.66
C ILE A 53 -2.47 9.23 -5.61
N GLU A 54 -3.00 9.24 -4.39
CA GLU A 54 -2.52 8.39 -3.31
C GLU A 54 -3.24 7.04 -3.36
N LEU A 55 -2.48 5.97 -3.53
CA LEU A 55 -2.94 4.59 -3.43
C LEU A 55 -2.60 4.08 -2.05
N ARG A 56 -3.61 3.66 -1.29
CA ARG A 56 -3.44 3.12 0.06
C ARG A 56 -3.65 1.61 0.07
N GLY A 57 -2.80 0.90 0.79
CA GLY A 57 -2.91 -0.53 0.97
C GLY A 57 -2.06 -1.04 2.14
N ASP A 58 -2.34 -2.25 2.56
CA ASP A 58 -1.60 -2.95 3.60
C ASP A 58 -0.32 -3.59 3.06
N VAL A 59 0.75 -3.51 3.83
CA VAL A 59 2.01 -4.19 3.52
C VAL A 59 1.89 -5.68 3.83
N THR A 60 2.11 -6.51 2.81
CA THR A 60 2.04 -7.97 2.92
C THR A 60 3.42 -8.62 2.98
N ARG A 61 4.43 -7.98 2.39
CA ARG A 61 5.82 -8.45 2.40
C ARG A 61 6.78 -7.27 2.38
N VAL A 62 7.85 -7.40 3.16
CA VAL A 62 8.98 -6.46 3.19
C VAL A 62 10.23 -7.26 2.86
N ASP A 63 10.91 -6.85 1.79
CA ASP A 63 12.26 -7.30 1.41
C ASP A 63 13.25 -6.12 1.63
N GLU A 64 14.55 -6.33 1.40
CA GLU A 64 15.60 -5.34 1.72
C GLU A 64 15.36 -3.95 1.10
N ASP A 65 15.01 -3.88 -0.19
CA ASP A 65 14.77 -2.61 -0.91
C ASP A 65 13.34 -2.50 -1.47
N LYS A 66 12.51 -3.54 -1.29
CA LYS A 66 11.21 -3.68 -1.93
C LYS A 66 10.11 -3.98 -0.92
N VAL A 67 8.96 -3.37 -1.12
CA VAL A 67 7.77 -3.56 -0.30
C VAL A 67 6.64 -4.02 -1.20
N THR A 68 5.93 -5.07 -0.78
CA THR A 68 4.74 -5.55 -1.48
C THR A 68 3.49 -5.10 -0.73
N ILE A 69 2.63 -4.40 -1.45
CA ILE A 69 1.44 -3.75 -0.93
C ILE A 69 0.22 -4.38 -1.59
N ASN A 70 -0.81 -4.65 -0.80
CA ASN A 70 -2.06 -5.20 -1.29
C ASN A 70 -3.02 -4.07 -1.70
N LEU A 71 -3.28 -3.94 -3.00
CA LEU A 71 -4.26 -2.99 -3.55
C LEU A 71 -5.47 -3.74 -4.15
N GLY A 72 -5.75 -4.94 -3.63
CA GLY A 72 -6.62 -5.95 -4.23
C GLY A 72 -5.85 -6.98 -5.07
N VAL A 73 -4.69 -6.58 -5.60
CA VAL A 73 -3.66 -7.46 -6.16
C VAL A 73 -2.32 -7.08 -5.49
N PRO A 74 -1.45 -8.05 -5.16
CA PRO A 74 -0.13 -7.73 -4.60
C PRO A 74 0.73 -6.96 -5.62
N VAL A 75 1.24 -5.80 -5.22
CA VAL A 75 2.12 -4.95 -6.04
C VAL A 75 3.43 -4.70 -5.29
N THR A 76 4.55 -5.05 -5.91
CA THR A 76 5.89 -4.81 -5.37
C THR A 76 6.46 -3.50 -5.88
N VAL A 77 6.86 -2.62 -4.96
CA VAL A 77 7.44 -1.30 -5.23
C VAL A 77 8.72 -1.09 -4.42
N ASN A 78 9.54 -0.11 -4.79
CA ASN A 78 10.71 0.26 -4.00
C ASN A 78 10.29 0.94 -2.69
N ALA A 79 10.96 0.57 -1.59
CA ALA A 79 10.68 1.12 -0.26
C ALA A 79 10.78 2.66 -0.21
N ASP A 80 11.69 3.27 -1.00
CA ASP A 80 11.88 4.72 -1.07
C ASP A 80 10.68 5.49 -1.65
N THR A 81 9.76 4.79 -2.34
CA THR A 81 8.57 5.39 -2.97
C THR A 81 7.33 5.31 -2.09
N VAL A 82 7.45 4.68 -0.92
CA VAL A 82 6.34 4.35 -0.03
C VAL A 82 6.35 5.27 1.18
N ARG A 83 5.16 5.76 1.56
CA ARG A 83 4.96 6.56 2.78
C ARG A 83 4.07 5.80 3.75
N VAL A 84 4.54 5.58 4.98
CA VAL A 84 3.70 5.00 6.05
C VAL A 84 2.62 6.00 6.44
N VAL A 85 1.36 5.56 6.37
CA VAL A 85 0.20 6.35 6.79
C VAL A 85 -0.18 5.96 8.21
N THR A 86 -0.43 4.66 8.40
CA THR A 86 -0.84 4.11 9.69
C THR A 86 0.12 2.97 10.04
N PRO A 87 1.00 3.16 11.05
CA PRO A 87 1.83 2.05 11.51
C PRO A 87 0.96 0.99 12.18
N TYR A 88 1.27 -0.28 11.92
CA TYR A 88 0.65 -1.42 12.55
C TYR A 88 0.88 -1.38 14.05
N LYS A 89 -0.21 -1.49 14.80
CA LYS A 89 -0.16 -1.68 16.25
C LYS A 89 -0.55 -3.12 16.55
N PRO A 90 0.38 -3.96 17.02
CA PRO A 90 0.04 -5.32 17.42
C PRO A 90 -1.05 -5.27 18.51
N PRO A 91 -2.05 -6.16 18.45
CA PRO A 91 -3.12 -6.17 19.44
C PRO A 91 -2.53 -6.38 20.83
N THR A 92 -2.72 -5.39 21.71
CA THR A 92 -2.33 -5.50 23.11
C THR A 92 -3.22 -6.51 23.79
N ARG A 93 -2.66 -7.68 24.10
CA ARG A 93 -3.40 -8.78 24.72
C ARG A 93 -3.83 -8.40 26.13
N LYS A 94 -5.12 -8.58 26.45
CA LYS A 94 -5.70 -8.24 27.76
C LYS A 94 -5.55 -9.35 28.81
N THR A 95 -5.36 -10.61 28.39
CA THR A 95 -5.27 -11.77 29.29
C THR A 95 -3.94 -12.51 29.13
N PRO A 96 -3.26 -12.86 30.23
CA PRO A 96 -2.04 -13.68 30.18
C PRO A 96 -2.34 -15.11 29.68
N LEU A 97 -1.33 -15.76 29.08
CA LEU A 97 -1.37 -17.15 28.57
C LEU A 97 -1.11 -18.14 29.73
N VAL A 98 -1.70 -17.88 30.89
CA VAL A 98 -1.47 -18.67 32.10
C VAL A 98 -2.80 -19.28 32.50
N ASP A 99 -2.82 -20.59 32.69
CA ASP A 99 -3.98 -21.28 33.23
C ASP A 99 -4.29 -20.75 34.63
N LYS A 100 -5.59 -20.57 34.92
CA LYS A 100 -6.00 -20.20 36.27
C LYS A 100 -5.59 -21.32 37.23
N PRO A 101 -4.96 -21.00 38.37
CA PRO A 101 -4.68 -22.01 39.38
C PRO A 101 -6.00 -22.65 39.82
N THR A 102 -6.01 -23.99 39.87
CA THR A 102 -7.12 -24.81 40.37
C THR A 102 -7.14 -24.82 41.89
#